data_AF-A0A4R2ZES8-F1
#
_entry.id   AF-A0A4R2ZES8-F1
#
_cell.length_a   1.000
_cell.length_b   1.000
_cell.length_c   1.000
_cell.angle_alpha   90.00
_cell.angle_beta   90.00
_cell.angle_gamma   90.00
#
_symmetry.space_group_name_H-M   'P 1'
#
loop_
_entity.id
_entity.type
_entity.pdbx_description
1 polymer ?
#
loop_
_entity_poly.entity_id
_entity_poly.type
_entity_poly.pdbx_seq_one_letter_code
_entity_poly.pdbx_strand_id
1 'polypeptide(L)'
;MTPKPFPWRKLTPSQVALMERLAAENDGIPISRLEYRELLALDELQKLGFVESRANRRKLLAFLTPRGRELKADGYRTDLVILRITGPQIDLLKFLKDGPIEDSVGQPMTALSGALYDVCRRMTLRGWAEWYPGWNGKQWARLTPAGFEVLNAVGAHEHTVIQFDTLRRRRGTT
;
A
#
# COMPACT_ATOMS: atom_id res chain seq x y z
N MET A 1 4.04 -20.47 11.37
CA MET A 1 5.09 -19.82 10.55
C MET A 1 4.61 -18.41 10.23
N THR A 2 5.41 -17.38 10.50
CA THR A 2 5.10 -16.02 10.05
C THR A 2 5.20 -15.98 8.52
N PRO A 3 4.19 -15.49 7.79
CA PRO A 3 4.24 -15.40 6.34
C PRO A 3 5.48 -14.62 5.91
N LYS A 4 6.24 -15.13 4.92
CA LYS A 4 7.31 -14.36 4.29
C LYS A 4 6.70 -13.08 3.70
N PRO A 5 7.37 -11.93 3.80
CA PRO A 5 6.82 -10.70 3.24
C PRO A 5 6.55 -10.82 1.74
N PHE A 6 5.36 -10.43 1.32
CA PHE A 6 4.94 -10.50 -0.08
C PHE A 6 5.47 -9.29 -0.88
N PRO A 7 6.18 -9.50 -2.00
CA PRO A 7 6.74 -8.42 -2.80
C PRO A 7 5.67 -7.77 -3.69
N TRP A 8 5.21 -6.58 -3.32
CA TRP A 8 4.27 -5.77 -4.09
C TRP A 8 4.99 -4.84 -5.06
N ARG A 9 4.55 -4.80 -6.32
CA ARG A 9 5.23 -4.09 -7.42
C ARG A 9 4.45 -2.96 -8.05
N LYS A 10 3.26 -2.65 -7.51
CA LYS A 10 2.46 -1.50 -7.97
C LYS A 10 2.59 -0.35 -6.98
N LEU A 11 2.56 0.88 -7.48
CA LEU A 11 2.44 2.04 -6.61
C LEU A 11 1.13 1.97 -5.81
N THR A 12 1.17 2.49 -4.59
CA THR A 12 -0.05 2.65 -3.78
C THR A 12 -0.87 3.83 -4.30
N PRO A 13 -2.20 3.86 -4.08
CA PRO A 13 -3.02 5.02 -4.43
C PRO A 13 -2.45 6.37 -3.97
N SER A 14 -1.90 6.42 -2.74
CA SER A 14 -1.30 7.65 -2.21
C SER A 14 0.02 8.03 -2.89
N GLN A 15 0.81 7.05 -3.33
CA GLN A 15 2.01 7.29 -4.13
C GLN A 15 1.67 7.82 -5.53
N VAL A 16 0.68 7.23 -6.20
CA VAL A 16 0.19 7.70 -7.50
C VAL A 16 -0.32 9.13 -7.39
N ALA A 17 -1.17 9.41 -6.39
CA ALA A 17 -1.72 10.75 -6.17
C ALA A 17 -0.63 11.81 -5.96
N LEU A 18 0.39 11.49 -5.15
CA LEU A 18 1.51 12.41 -4.95
C LEU A 18 2.32 12.62 -6.23
N MET A 19 2.59 11.57 -7.00
CA MET A 19 3.31 11.70 -8.27
C MET A 19 2.54 12.53 -9.30
N GLU A 20 1.22 12.36 -9.41
CA GLU A 20 0.38 13.18 -10.28
C GLU A 20 0.41 14.65 -9.86
N ARG A 21 0.31 14.93 -8.54
CA ARG A 21 0.40 16.29 -8.02
C ARG A 21 1.77 16.92 -8.29
N LEU A 22 2.87 16.20 -8.04
CA LEU A 22 4.22 16.67 -8.34
C LEU A 22 4.46 16.87 -9.85
N ALA A 23 3.78 16.11 -10.71
CA ALA A 23 3.87 16.29 -12.15
C ALA A 23 3.12 17.54 -12.63
N ALA A 24 2.05 17.94 -11.93
CA ALA A 24 1.32 19.18 -12.22
C ALA A 24 2.09 20.44 -11.77
N GLU A 25 2.90 20.34 -10.71
CA GLU A 25 3.72 21.43 -10.19
C GLU A 25 5.17 21.39 -10.71
N ASN A 26 5.47 22.16 -11.76
CA ASN A 26 6.81 22.22 -12.36
C ASN A 26 7.91 22.73 -11.40
N ASP A 27 7.57 23.64 -10.48
CA ASP A 27 8.51 24.26 -9.54
C ASP A 27 8.71 23.47 -8.23
N GLY A 28 8.08 22.29 -8.15
CA GLY A 28 8.09 21.46 -6.95
C GLY A 28 7.17 21.96 -5.85
N ILE A 29 6.83 21.07 -4.93
CA ILE A 29 5.87 21.33 -3.86
C ILE A 29 6.62 21.50 -2.53
N PRO A 30 6.41 22.59 -1.78
CA PRO A 30 6.95 22.69 -0.42
C PRO A 30 6.51 21.53 0.45
N ILE A 31 7.44 20.86 1.12
CA ILE A 31 7.13 19.72 2.00
C ILE A 31 6.14 20.11 3.11
N SER A 32 6.21 21.36 3.59
CA SER A 32 5.27 21.88 4.58
C SER A 32 3.82 21.99 4.09
N ARG A 33 3.56 21.84 2.78
CA ARG A 33 2.23 21.80 2.17
C ARG A 33 1.75 20.39 1.84
N LEU A 34 2.54 19.37 2.16
CA LEU A 34 2.15 17.98 1.99
C LEU A 34 1.31 17.53 3.19
N GLU A 35 0.22 16.83 2.89
CA GLU A 35 -0.57 16.13 3.89
C GLU A 35 0.23 14.97 4.49
N TYR A 36 -0.17 14.50 5.68
CA TYR A 36 0.56 13.42 6.36
C TYR A 36 0.65 12.13 5.53
N ARG A 37 -0.40 11.78 4.76
CA ARG A 37 -0.37 10.64 3.82
C ARG A 37 0.63 10.85 2.68
N GLU A 38 0.78 12.08 2.22
CA GLU A 38 1.72 12.45 1.16
C GLU A 38 3.16 12.43 1.69
N LEU A 39 3.40 12.81 2.95
CA LEU A 39 4.71 12.67 3.58
C LEU A 39 5.18 11.22 3.66
N LEU A 40 4.28 10.28 3.96
CA LEU A 40 4.59 8.84 3.93
C LEU A 40 4.91 8.39 2.49
N ALA A 41 4.08 8.76 1.53
CA ALA A 41 4.30 8.43 0.12
C ALA A 41 5.61 9.03 -0.41
N LEU A 42 5.97 10.24 0.01
CA LEU A 42 7.21 10.91 -0.33
C LEU A 42 8.42 10.10 0.14
N ASP A 43 8.47 9.72 1.42
CA ASP A 43 9.56 8.91 1.98
C ASP A 43 9.72 7.57 1.24
N GLU A 44 8.61 6.89 0.93
CA GLU A 44 8.63 5.63 0.18
C GLU A 44 9.13 5.82 -1.27
N LEU A 45 8.65 6.85 -1.97
CA LEU A 45 9.05 7.15 -3.35
C LEU A 45 10.49 7.67 -3.47
N GLN A 46 10.99 8.37 -2.45
CA GLN A 46 12.39 8.80 -2.37
C GLN A 46 13.35 7.62 -2.28
N LYS A 47 13.02 6.61 -1.47
CA LYS A 47 13.80 5.36 -1.37
C LYS A 47 13.89 4.62 -2.71
N LEU A 48 12.89 4.79 -3.56
CA LEU A 48 12.83 4.21 -4.91
C LEU A 48 13.48 5.11 -5.97
N GLY A 49 13.85 6.36 -5.63
CA GLY A 49 14.46 7.32 -6.54
C GLY A 49 13.49 7.93 -7.55
N PHE A 50 12.18 7.85 -7.32
CA PHE A 50 11.16 8.44 -8.21
C PHE A 50 10.86 9.89 -7.86
N VAL A 51 11.07 10.26 -6.60
CA VAL A 51 10.88 11.62 -6.10
C VAL A 51 12.15 12.01 -5.34
N GLU A 52 12.49 13.29 -5.31
CA GLU A 52 13.59 13.81 -4.51
C GLU A 52 13.18 15.08 -3.78
N SER A 53 13.91 15.44 -2.73
CA SER A 53 13.73 16.70 -2.03
C SER A 53 14.97 17.56 -2.17
N ARG A 54 14.80 18.83 -2.54
CA ARG A 54 15.88 19.79 -2.69
C ARG A 54 15.61 21.02 -1.83
N ALA A 55 16.65 21.49 -1.15
CA ALA A 55 16.60 22.74 -0.43
C ALA A 55 16.67 23.91 -1.43
N ASN A 56 15.71 24.81 -1.34
CA ASN A 56 15.83 26.18 -1.83
C ASN A 56 16.04 27.09 -0.61
N ARG A 57 16.64 28.28 -0.77
CA ARG A 57 17.16 29.21 0.27
C ARG A 57 16.32 29.35 1.56
N ARG A 58 15.02 29.04 1.55
CA ARG A 58 14.13 29.07 2.72
C ARG A 58 13.18 27.87 2.88
N LYS A 59 13.17 26.89 1.95
CA LYS A 59 12.16 25.82 1.92
C LYS A 59 12.74 24.52 1.38
N LEU A 60 12.29 23.39 1.93
CA LEU A 60 12.52 22.07 1.36
C LEU A 60 11.37 21.77 0.39
N LEU A 61 11.70 21.54 -0.88
CA LEU A 61 10.75 21.31 -1.96
C LEU A 61 10.87 19.85 -2.43
N ALA A 62 9.75 19.20 -2.72
CA ALA A 62 9.69 17.87 -3.32
C ALA A 62 9.49 17.98 -4.84
N PHE A 63 10.17 17.10 -5.60
CA PHE A 63 10.18 17.09 -7.07
C PHE A 63 10.09 15.69 -7.63
N LEU A 64 9.44 15.55 -8.79
CA LEU A 64 9.53 14.34 -9.59
C LEU A 64 10.90 14.25 -10.28
N THR A 65 11.61 13.13 -10.11
CA THR A 65 12.90 12.90 -10.77
C THR A 65 12.69 12.56 -12.26
N PRO A 66 13.74 12.55 -13.10
CA PRO A 66 13.63 12.02 -14.48
C PRO A 66 13.05 10.61 -14.51
N ARG A 67 13.53 9.72 -13.64
CA ARG A 67 13.01 8.35 -13.49
C ARG A 67 11.54 8.32 -13.06
N GLY A 68 11.12 9.22 -12.18
CA GLY A 68 9.72 9.36 -11.79
C GLY A 68 8.83 9.82 -12.94
N ARG A 69 9.32 10.70 -13.80
CA ARG A 69 8.64 11.14 -15.02
C ARG A 69 8.49 10.00 -16.03
N GLU A 70 9.55 9.23 -16.24
CA GLU A 70 9.52 8.02 -17.09
C GLU A 70 8.50 7.01 -16.57
N LEU A 71 8.54 6.69 -15.28
CA LEU A 71 7.57 5.77 -14.67
C LEU A 71 6.12 6.23 -14.88
N LYS A 72 5.85 7.53 -14.76
CA LYS A 72 4.53 8.11 -15.05
C LYS A 72 4.14 7.96 -16.51
N ALA A 73 5.06 8.26 -17.44
CA ALA A 73 4.82 8.11 -18.88
C ALA A 73 4.50 6.65 -19.27
N ASP A 74 5.10 5.68 -18.57
CA ASP A 74 4.84 4.25 -18.74
C ASP A 74 3.57 3.76 -18.01
N GLY A 75 2.75 4.67 -17.47
CA GLY A 75 1.52 4.33 -16.76
C GLY A 75 1.77 3.60 -15.44
N TYR A 76 2.85 3.94 -14.73
CA TYR A 76 3.23 3.40 -13.42
C TYR A 76 3.56 1.90 -13.41
N ARG A 77 3.91 1.33 -14.56
CA ARG A 77 4.31 -0.08 -14.68
C ARG A 77 5.78 -0.24 -14.30
N THR A 78 6.07 -1.20 -13.42
CA THR A 78 7.45 -1.47 -12.98
C THR A 78 7.60 -2.89 -12.42
N ASP A 79 8.79 -3.46 -12.60
CA ASP A 79 9.17 -4.75 -12.00
C ASP A 79 9.81 -4.60 -10.60
N LEU A 80 10.06 -3.36 -10.17
CA LEU A 80 10.63 -3.08 -8.87
C LEU A 80 9.66 -3.44 -7.76
N VAL A 81 10.19 -3.99 -6.67
CA VAL A 81 9.42 -4.17 -5.45
C VAL A 81 9.22 -2.79 -4.80
N ILE A 82 7.99 -2.28 -4.89
CA ILE A 82 7.57 -1.02 -4.29
C ILE A 82 7.43 -1.15 -2.79
N LEU A 83 6.81 -2.23 -2.32
CA LEU A 83 6.63 -2.53 -0.90
C LEU A 83 6.79 -4.03 -0.61
N ARG A 84 7.27 -4.35 0.58
CA ARG A 84 7.19 -5.71 1.13
C ARG A 84 6.05 -5.77 2.14
N ILE A 85 4.99 -6.47 1.78
CA ILE A 85 3.79 -6.57 2.62
C ILE A 85 4.05 -7.60 3.70
N THR A 86 4.00 -7.17 4.95
CA THR A 86 4.36 -8.01 6.11
C THR A 86 3.23 -8.94 6.52
N GLY A 87 3.55 -9.99 7.28
CA GLY A 87 2.54 -10.89 7.88
C GLY A 87 1.39 -10.14 8.55
N PRO A 88 1.64 -9.20 9.49
CA PRO A 88 0.59 -8.42 10.13
C PRO A 88 -0.29 -7.60 9.17
N GLN A 89 0.27 -7.12 8.05
CA GLN A 89 -0.51 -6.42 7.02
C GLN A 89 -1.40 -7.41 6.23
N ILE A 90 -0.89 -8.59 5.93
CA ILE A 90 -1.65 -9.67 5.28
C ILE A 90 -2.78 -10.13 6.20
N ASP A 91 -2.50 -10.34 7.48
CA ASP A 91 -3.49 -10.74 8.48
C ASP A 91 -4.58 -9.68 8.63
N LEU A 92 -4.20 -8.40 8.64
CA LEU A 92 -5.18 -7.32 8.67
C LEU A 92 -6.02 -7.26 7.38
N LEU A 93 -5.43 -7.44 6.19
CA LEU A 93 -6.19 -7.49 4.94
C LEU A 93 -7.25 -8.60 4.98
N LYS A 94 -6.86 -9.80 5.46
CA LYS A 94 -7.76 -10.94 5.63
C LYS A 94 -8.87 -10.61 6.64
N PHE A 95 -8.52 -9.99 7.76
CA PHE A 95 -9.47 -9.57 8.80
C PHE A 95 -10.49 -8.51 8.30
N LEU A 96 -10.03 -7.51 7.55
CA LEU A 96 -10.90 -6.45 7.02
C LEU A 96 -11.82 -6.93 5.88
N LYS A 97 -11.52 -8.08 5.25
CA LYS A 97 -12.39 -8.73 4.27
C LYS A 97 -13.52 -9.53 4.92
N ASP A 98 -13.42 -9.87 6.21
CA ASP A 98 -14.30 -10.85 6.84
C ASP A 98 -15.79 -10.42 6.79
N GLY A 99 -16.56 -11.11 5.94
CA GLY A 99 -17.94 -10.82 5.55
C GLY A 99 -18.25 -11.28 4.10
N PRO A 100 -19.50 -11.62 3.73
CA PRO A 100 -19.90 -11.84 2.33
C PRO A 100 -19.52 -10.62 1.47
N ILE A 101 -19.11 -10.78 0.20
CA ILE A 101 -18.69 -9.63 -0.65
C ILE A 101 -19.78 -8.55 -0.74
N GLU A 102 -21.05 -8.98 -0.72
CA GLU A 102 -22.23 -8.13 -0.77
C GLU A 102 -22.48 -7.36 0.55
N ASP A 103 -21.98 -7.89 1.66
CA ASP A 103 -22.24 -7.43 3.04
C ASP A 103 -20.97 -7.07 3.84
N SER A 104 -19.78 -7.15 3.22
CA SER A 104 -18.49 -6.90 3.88
C SER A 104 -18.34 -5.41 4.13
N VAL A 105 -19.01 -4.94 5.18
CA VAL A 105 -18.97 -3.55 5.61
C VAL A 105 -17.60 -3.19 6.17
N GLY A 106 -16.81 -4.16 6.64
CA GLY A 106 -15.52 -3.95 7.28
C GLY A 106 -15.59 -4.27 8.78
N GLN A 107 -14.65 -3.72 9.55
CA GLN A 107 -14.49 -4.05 10.98
C GLN A 107 -14.56 -2.79 11.83
N PRO A 108 -15.27 -2.82 12.99
CA PRO A 108 -15.29 -1.69 13.90
C PRO A 108 -13.90 -1.44 14.48
N MET A 109 -13.55 -0.18 14.72
CA MET A 109 -12.25 0.19 15.29
C MET A 109 -11.95 -0.52 16.63
N THR A 110 -13.00 -0.79 17.43
CA THR A 110 -12.90 -1.50 18.71
C THR A 110 -12.47 -2.96 18.61
N ALA A 111 -12.57 -3.57 17.42
CA ALA A 111 -12.12 -4.94 17.19
C ALA A 111 -10.61 -5.02 16.86
N LEU A 112 -9.96 -3.89 16.62
CA LEU A 112 -8.52 -3.83 16.35
C LEU A 112 -7.75 -3.75 17.67
N SER A 113 -6.80 -4.67 17.88
CA SER A 113 -5.80 -4.50 18.93
C SER A 113 -4.93 -3.25 18.64
N GLY A 114 -4.25 -2.70 19.65
CA GLY A 114 -3.41 -1.51 19.46
C GLY A 114 -2.38 -1.67 18.33
N ALA A 115 -1.75 -2.84 18.23
CA ALA A 115 -0.81 -3.14 17.15
C ALA A 115 -1.50 -3.22 15.77
N LEU A 116 -2.69 -3.83 15.68
CA LEU A 116 -3.44 -3.90 14.43
C LEU A 116 -4.02 -2.55 14.02
N TYR A 117 -4.34 -1.69 14.98
CA TYR A 117 -4.78 -0.32 14.73
C TYR A 117 -3.69 0.48 14.02
N ASP A 118 -2.44 0.39 14.48
CA ASP A 118 -1.30 1.06 13.83
C ASP A 118 -1.06 0.55 12.40
N VAL A 119 -1.20 -0.76 12.19
CA VAL A 119 -1.13 -1.37 10.85
C VAL A 119 -2.26 -0.83 9.97
N CYS A 120 -3.48 -0.78 10.49
CA CYS A 120 -4.66 -0.26 9.79
C CYS A 120 -4.47 1.20 9.40
N ARG A 121 -4.02 2.03 10.33
CA ARG A 121 -3.67 3.43 10.09
C ARG A 121 -2.69 3.57 8.93
N ARG A 122 -1.59 2.80 8.92
CA ARG A 122 -0.61 2.84 7.80
C ARG A 122 -1.20 2.37 6.48
N MET A 123 -2.10 1.39 6.50
CA MET A 123 -2.80 0.92 5.30
C MET A 123 -3.78 1.96 4.76
N THR A 124 -4.42 2.74 5.63
CA THR A 124 -5.22 3.89 5.23
C THR A 124 -4.38 4.98 4.60
N LEU A 125 -3.19 5.26 5.15
CA LEU A 125 -2.27 6.25 4.57
C LEU A 125 -1.74 5.86 3.19
N ARG A 126 -1.78 4.57 2.84
CA ARG A 126 -1.46 4.07 1.49
C ARG A 126 -2.68 4.02 0.57
N GLY A 127 -3.88 4.19 1.10
CA GLY A 127 -5.14 4.05 0.36
C GLY A 127 -5.58 2.60 0.12
N TRP A 128 -5.06 1.63 0.88
CA TRP A 128 -5.50 0.23 0.81
C TRP A 128 -6.68 -0.08 1.73
N ALA A 129 -6.84 0.73 2.77
CA ALA A 129 -8.00 0.71 3.64
C ALA A 129 -8.56 2.12 3.76
N GLU A 130 -9.79 2.24 4.23
CA GLU A 130 -10.40 3.54 4.54
C GLU A 130 -11.20 3.45 5.83
N TRP A 131 -11.26 4.57 6.54
CA TRP A 131 -12.15 4.73 7.68
C TRP A 131 -13.47 5.32 7.21
N TYR A 132 -14.58 4.82 7.75
CA TYR A 132 -15.90 5.35 7.46
C TYR A 132 -16.81 5.28 8.70
N PRO A 133 -17.86 6.11 8.80
CA PRO A 133 -18.86 5.98 9.86
C PRO A 133 -19.69 4.71 9.66
N GLY A 134 -19.69 3.81 10.65
CA GLY A 134 -20.55 2.63 10.65
C GLY A 134 -21.99 2.97 11.02
N TRP A 135 -22.87 1.98 10.89
CA TRP A 135 -24.33 2.10 11.16
C TRP A 135 -24.65 2.55 12.59
N ASN A 136 -23.75 2.29 13.55
CA ASN A 136 -23.88 2.68 14.95
C ASN A 136 -23.18 4.01 15.28
N GLY A 137 -22.79 4.79 14.26
CA GLY A 137 -22.07 6.07 14.40
C GLY A 137 -20.62 5.94 14.86
N LYS A 138 -20.12 4.73 15.15
CA LYS A 138 -18.71 4.49 15.47
C LYS A 138 -17.87 4.41 14.20
N GLN A 139 -16.56 4.58 14.33
CA GLN A 139 -15.63 4.49 13.22
C GLN A 139 -15.31 3.02 12.88
N TRP A 140 -15.40 2.69 11.59
CA TRP A 140 -15.11 1.37 11.03
C TRP A 140 -14.05 1.47 9.95
N ALA A 141 -13.29 0.40 9.74
CA ALA A 141 -12.32 0.28 8.66
C ALA A 141 -12.76 -0.78 7.65
N ARG A 142 -12.55 -0.51 6.37
CA ARG A 142 -12.75 -1.50 5.29
C ARG A 142 -11.68 -1.41 4.23
N LEU A 143 -11.59 -2.43 3.38
CA LEU A 143 -10.69 -2.42 2.23
C LEU A 143 -11.23 -1.51 1.13
N THR A 144 -10.32 -0.78 0.48
CA THR A 144 -10.60 -0.11 -0.79
C THR A 144 -10.46 -1.11 -1.94
N PRO A 145 -10.88 -0.79 -3.17
CA PRO A 145 -10.60 -1.65 -4.33
C PRO A 145 -9.11 -1.99 -4.50
N ALA A 146 -8.21 -1.05 -4.23
CA ALA A 146 -6.77 -1.30 -4.25
C ALA A 146 -6.32 -2.25 -3.11
N GLY A 147 -6.94 -2.16 -1.93
CA GLY A 147 -6.71 -3.12 -0.84
C GLY A 147 -7.14 -4.53 -1.21
N PHE A 148 -8.29 -4.69 -1.86
CA PHE A 148 -8.74 -5.98 -2.39
C PHE A 148 -7.80 -6.55 -3.44
N GLU A 149 -7.27 -5.71 -4.33
CA GLU A 149 -6.29 -6.13 -5.33
C GLU A 149 -5.04 -6.72 -4.68
N VAL A 150 -4.52 -6.05 -3.66
CA VAL A 150 -3.38 -6.52 -2.87
C VAL A 150 -3.68 -7.87 -2.22
N LEU A 151 -4.83 -7.99 -1.55
CA LEU A 151 -5.23 -9.22 -0.88
C LEU A 151 -5.38 -10.40 -1.87
N ASN A 152 -5.97 -10.15 -3.03
CA ASN A 152 -6.13 -11.16 -4.08
C ASN A 152 -4.77 -11.60 -4.64
N ALA A 153 -3.82 -10.67 -4.84
CA ALA A 153 -2.48 -11.00 -5.30
C ALA A 153 -1.70 -11.83 -4.27
N VAL A 154 -1.84 -11.51 -2.97
CA VAL A 154 -1.27 -12.33 -1.89
C VAL A 154 -1.86 -13.73 -1.92
N GLY A 155 -3.19 -13.86 -2.01
CA GLY A 155 -3.87 -15.15 -2.07
C GLY A 155 -3.42 -16.01 -3.26
N ALA A 156 -3.33 -15.42 -4.45
CA ALA A 156 -2.85 -16.11 -5.65
C ALA A 156 -1.41 -16.63 -5.50
N HIS A 157 -0.54 -15.85 -4.86
CA HIS A 157 0.82 -16.27 -4.56
C HIS A 157 0.88 -17.41 -3.54
N GLU A 158 0.11 -17.32 -2.45
CA GLU A 158 0.01 -18.39 -1.44
C GLU A 158 -0.45 -19.71 -2.09
N HIS A 159 -1.48 -19.68 -2.95
CA HIS A 159 -1.94 -20.85 -3.68
C HIS A 159 -0.88 -21.46 -4.60
N THR A 160 -0.13 -20.62 -5.32
CA THR A 160 0.94 -21.06 -6.21
C THR A 160 2.06 -21.75 -5.43
N VAL A 161 2.49 -21.18 -4.30
CA VAL A 161 3.52 -21.76 -3.44
C VAL A 161 3.09 -23.13 -2.90
N ILE A 162 1.84 -23.26 -2.45
CA ILE A 162 1.29 -24.53 -1.95
C ILE A 162 1.30 -25.61 -3.04
N GLN A 163 0.93 -25.26 -4.28
CA GLN A 163 0.94 -26.19 -5.41
C GLN A 163 2.37 -26.69 -5.72
N PHE A 164 3.35 -25.78 -5.77
CA PHE A 164 4.75 -26.14 -6.00
C PHE A 164 5.32 -27.02 -4.87
N ASP A 165 5.03 -26.71 -3.61
CA ASP A 165 5.47 -27.52 -2.48
C ASP A 165 4.84 -28.91 -2.51
N THR A 166 3.56 -29.00 -2.88
CA THR A 166 2.86 -30.29 -3.03
C THR A 166 3.49 -31.14 -4.15
N LEU A 167 3.82 -30.52 -5.30
CA LEU A 167 4.52 -31.19 -6.40
C LEU A 167 5.93 -31.65 -6.00
N ARG A 168 6.65 -30.83 -5.24
CA ARG A 168 8.00 -31.16 -4.75
C ARG A 168 7.97 -32.35 -3.79
N ARG A 169 7.01 -32.40 -2.85
CA ARG A 169 6.84 -33.53 -1.93
C ARG A 169 6.53 -34.84 -2.66
N ARG A 170 5.73 -34.79 -3.74
CA ARG A 170 5.42 -35.96 -4.58
C ARG A 170 6.61 -36.46 -5.41
N ARG A 171 7.56 -35.60 -5.77
CA ARG A 171 8.78 -35.96 -6.52
C ARG A 171 9.94 -36.44 -5.66
N GLY A 172 9.92 -36.16 -4.36
CA GLY A 172 10.95 -36.61 -3.41
C GLY A 172 10.63 -37.92 -2.67
N THR A 173 9.57 -38.62 -3.10
CA THR A 173 9.12 -39.91 -2.51
C THR A 173 9.31 -41.11 -3.45
N THR A 174 10.11 -40.95 -4.50
CA THR A 174 10.62 -42.01 -5.38
C THR A 174 12.13 -42.10 -5.23
#